data_AF-A0A0G4NAY7-F1
#
_entry.id   AF-A0A0G4NAY7-F1
#
_cell.length_a   1.000
_cell.length_b   1.000
_cell.length_c   1.000
_cell.angle_alpha   90.00
_cell.angle_beta   90.00
_cell.angle_gamma   90.00
#
_symmetry.space_group_name_H-M   'P 1'
#
loop_
_entity.id
_entity.type
_entity.pdbx_description
1 polymer ?
#
loop_
_entity_poly.entity_id
_entity_poly.type
_entity_poly.pdbx_seq_one_letter_code
_entity_poly.pdbx_strand_id
1 'polypeptide(L)' 'MSGLVSPRTPTSKSSFPKWIRDERLPLCTNLDSVGLELLEMMLIYDPASRISAKQSCNHPYFETYPAAQQQPARTNGYH' A
#
# COMPACT_ATOMS: atom_id res chain seq x y z
N MET A 1 -31.07 -26.78 -10.99
CA MET A 1 -30.91 -25.60 -10.13
C MET A 1 -29.46 -25.55 -9.67
N SER A 2 -28.58 -24.86 -10.42
CA SER A 2 -27.15 -24.80 -10.10
C SER A 2 -26.90 -23.68 -9.11
N GLY A 3 -26.81 -24.01 -7.83
CA GLY A 3 -26.37 -23.10 -6.78
C GLY A 3 -24.86 -22.94 -6.85
N LEU A 4 -24.39 -21.80 -7.39
CA LEU A 4 -23.00 -21.39 -7.35
C LEU A 4 -22.61 -21.17 -5.88
N VAL A 5 -21.85 -22.14 -5.34
CA VAL A 5 -21.24 -22.06 -4.02
C VAL A 5 -20.28 -20.87 -3.97
N SER A 6 -20.44 -20.05 -2.94
CA SER A 6 -19.69 -18.81 -2.67
C SER A 6 -18.17 -18.98 -2.76
N PRO A 7 -17.41 -17.94 -3.16
CA PRO A 7 -15.95 -17.98 -3.16
C PRO A 7 -15.44 -18.00 -1.72
N ARG A 8 -15.27 -19.21 -1.18
CA ARG A 8 -14.63 -19.43 0.12
C ARG A 8 -13.14 -19.17 -0.09
N THR A 9 -12.62 -18.05 0.42
CA THR A 9 -11.18 -17.79 0.39
C THR A 9 -10.46 -18.90 1.17
N PRO A 10 -9.54 -19.65 0.55
CA PRO A 10 -8.93 -20.78 1.20
C PRO A 10 -7.79 -20.28 2.09
N THR A 11 -7.71 -20.83 3.31
CA THR A 11 -6.54 -20.85 4.21
C THR A 11 -6.37 -19.72 5.24
N SER A 12 -7.39 -19.41 6.07
CA SER A 12 -7.08 -18.92 7.43
C SER A 12 -6.73 -20.12 8.33
N LYS A 13 -5.47 -20.59 8.27
CA LYS A 13 -4.98 -21.56 9.26
C LYS A 13 -4.97 -20.88 10.63
N SER A 14 -5.75 -21.37 11.58
CA SER A 14 -5.88 -20.83 12.95
C SER A 14 -4.58 -20.77 13.78
N SER A 15 -3.44 -21.13 13.18
CA SER A 15 -2.11 -21.21 13.81
C SER A 15 -1.17 -20.08 13.33
N PHE A 16 -1.70 -19.02 12.72
CA PHE A 16 -0.86 -17.86 12.40
C PHE A 16 -0.35 -17.21 13.68
N PRO A 17 0.97 -16.96 13.79
CA PRO A 17 1.49 -16.17 14.90
C PRO A 17 0.87 -14.78 14.83
N LYS A 18 0.42 -14.27 15.97
CA LYS A 18 0.04 -12.86 16.09
C LYS A 18 1.33 -12.05 16.21
N TRP A 19 1.83 -11.59 15.07
CA TRP A 19 2.99 -10.70 15.03
C TRP A 19 2.57 -9.33 15.53
N ILE A 20 3.03 -8.97 16.72
CA ILE A 20 2.86 -7.63 17.27
C ILE A 20 4.03 -6.81 16.74
N ARG A 21 3.72 -5.74 16.02
CA ARG A 21 4.73 -4.79 15.58
C ARG A 21 5.20 -3.98 16.79
N ASP A 22 6.51 -3.82 16.92
CA ASP A 22 7.09 -2.85 17.84
C ASP A 22 7.10 -1.48 17.17
N GLU A 23 6.29 -0.54 17.67
CA GLU A 23 6.18 0.82 17.12
C GLU A 23 7.39 1.70 17.48
N ARG A 24 8.27 1.23 18.39
CA ARG A 24 9.51 1.95 18.72
C ARG A 24 10.62 1.68 17.72
N LEU A 25 10.52 0.58 16.96
CA LEU A 25 11.50 0.22 15.97
C LEU A 25 11.11 0.84 14.62
N PRO A 26 11.98 1.68 14.02
CA PRO A 26 11.71 2.19 12.69
C PRO A 26 11.65 1.02 11.71
N LEU A 27 10.71 1.05 10.76
CA LEU A 27 10.63 0.05 9.69
C LEU A 27 11.90 0.00 8.86
N CYS A 28 12.55 1.15 8.69
CA CYS A 28 13.78 1.28 7.95
C CYS A 28 14.64 2.37 8.59
N THR A 29 15.91 2.06 8.89
CA THR A 29 16.84 3.02 9.50
C THR A 29 17.43 4.02 8.52
N ASN A 30 17.27 3.78 7.21
CA ASN A 30 17.81 4.62 6.14
C ASN A 30 16.78 5.63 5.60
N LEU A 31 15.62 5.77 6.25
CA LEU A 31 14.51 6.56 5.76
C LEU A 31 14.20 7.68 6.76
N ASP A 32 13.95 8.88 6.23
CA ASP A 32 13.55 10.02 7.06
C ASP A 32 12.19 9.77 7.73
N SER A 33 11.88 10.52 8.79
CA SER A 33 10.61 10.41 9.53
C SER A 33 9.38 10.51 8.62
N VAL A 34 9.42 11.37 7.62
CA VAL A 34 8.34 11.56 6.63
C VAL A 34 8.22 10.34 5.69
N GLY A 35 9.32 9.69 5.35
CA GLY A 35 9.30 8.47 4.54
C GLY A 35 8.81 7.26 5.33
N LEU A 36 9.13 7.20 6.63
CA LEU A 36 8.63 6.16 7.53
C LEU A 36 7.11 6.22 7.66
N GLU A 37 6.53 7.40 7.87
CA GLU A 37 5.06 7.59 7.90
C GLU A 37 4.38 7.10 6.62
N LEU A 38 4.93 7.44 5.45
CA LEU A 38 4.41 6.96 4.17
C LEU A 38 4.43 5.42 4.09
N LEU A 39 5.55 4.81 4.49
CA LEU A 39 5.74 3.37 4.46
C LEU A 39 4.77 2.66 5.42
N GLU A 40 4.52 3.25 6.59
CA GLU A 40 3.53 2.75 7.54
C GLU A 40 2.13 2.75 6.95
N MET A 41 1.73 3.85 6.31
CA MET A 41 0.43 3.96 5.64
C MET A 41 0.27 2.99 4.46
N MET A 42 1.36 2.65 3.77
CA MET A 42 1.37 1.68 2.66
C MET A 42 1.25 0.23 3.14
N LEU A 43 1.79 -0.09 4.32
CA LEU A 43 1.85 -1.45 4.86
C LEU A 43 0.67 -1.80 5.78
N ILE A 44 -0.37 -0.98 5.80
CA ILE A 44 -1.57 -1.28 6.58
C ILE A 44 -2.24 -2.56 6.06
N TYR A 45 -2.53 -3.47 7.00
CA TYR A 45 -3.12 -4.77 6.73
C TYR A 45 -4.53 -4.65 6.14
N ASP A 46 -5.38 -3.80 6.73
CA ASP A 46 -6.72 -3.54 6.21
C ASP A 46 -6.62 -2.67 4.94
N PRO A 47 -7.05 -3.19 3.77
CA PRO A 47 -6.98 -2.46 2.51
C PRO A 47 -7.83 -1.19 2.50
N ALA A 48 -8.89 -1.09 3.31
CA ALA A 48 -9.73 0.11 3.38
C ALA A 48 -9.00 1.29 4.03
N SER A 49 -8.14 1.01 5.00
CA SER A 49 -7.30 2.00 5.68
C SER A 49 -5.97 2.29 4.97
N ARG A 50 -5.59 1.49 3.97
CA ARG A 50 -4.31 1.66 3.25
C ARG A 50 -4.34 2.90 2.36
N ILE A 51 -3.26 3.67 2.38
CA ILE A 51 -3.11 4.83 1.49
C ILE A 51 -3.19 4.40 0.01
N SER A 52 -3.92 5.17 -0.80
CA SER A 52 -3.98 4.93 -2.24
C SER A 52 -2.69 5.32 -2.94
N ALA A 53 -2.42 4.75 -4.11
CA ALA A 53 -1.25 5.12 -4.92
C ALA A 53 -1.25 6.62 -5.27
N LYS A 54 -2.43 7.18 -5.61
CA LYS A 54 -2.58 8.61 -5.89
C LYS A 54 -2.21 9.48 -4.69
N GLN A 55 -2.68 9.14 -3.50
CA GLN A 55 -2.35 9.87 -2.28
C GLN A 55 -0.87 9.71 -1.91
N SER A 56 -0.30 8.53 -2.14
CA SER A 56 1.11 8.26 -1.90
C SER A 56 2.01 9.18 -2.74
N CYS A 57 1.68 9.42 -4.01
CA CYS A 57 2.42 10.34 -4.87
C CYS A 57 2.34 11.81 -4.42
N ASN A 58 1.29 12.17 -3.68
CA ASN A 58 1.08 13.51 -3.12
C ASN A 58 1.66 13.66 -1.70
N HIS A 59 2.36 12.64 -1.18
CA HIS A 59 2.92 12.67 0.17
C HIS A 59 4.10 13.66 0.25
N PRO A 60 4.28 14.40 1.37
CA PRO A 60 5.41 15.33 1.57
C PRO A 60 6.78 14.70 1.40
N TYR A 61 6.88 13.37 1.52
CA TYR A 61 8.10 12.62 1.22
C TYR A 61 8.59 12.84 -0.23
N PHE A 62 7.67 13.04 -1.18
CA PHE A 62 7.99 13.24 -2.59
C PHE A 62 7.99 14.72 -3.01
N GLU A 63 7.67 15.67 -2.13
CA GLU A 63 7.70 17.11 -2.47
C GLU A 63 9.11 17.63 -2.75
N THR A 64 10.14 17.01 -2.16
CA THR A 64 11.55 17.31 -2.38
C THR A 64 12.09 16.75 -3.70
N TYR A 65 11.35 15.82 -4.32
CA TYR A 65 11.64 15.33 -5.66
C TYR A 65 10.82 16.14 -6.67
N PRO A 66 11.42 17.10 -7.41
CA PRO A 66 10.71 17.76 -8.49
C PRO A 66 10.24 16.67 -9.46
N ALA A 67 8.92 16.58 -9.65
CA ALA A 67 8.29 15.53 -10.42
C ALA A 67 9.05 15.32 -11.74
N ALA A 68 9.78 14.21 -11.84
CA ALA A 68 10.41 13.81 -13.08
C ALA A 68 9.25 13.55 -14.05
N GLN A 69 9.05 14.52 -14.94
CA GLN A 69 8.20 14.50 -16.13
C GLN A 69 7.11 13.44 -16.10
N GLN A 70 5.91 13.83 -15.67
CA GLN A 70 4.69 13.04 -15.89
C GLN A 70 4.71 12.56 -17.35
N GLN A 71 4.87 11.26 -17.56
CA GLN A 71 4.77 10.69 -18.90
C GLN A 71 3.38 11.08 -19.42
N PRO A 72 3.29 11.73 -20.60
CA PRO A 72 2.01 12.17 -21.12
C PRO A 72 1.10 10.95 -21.17
N ALA A 73 -0.10 11.11 -20.62
CA ALA A 73 -1.12 10.09 -20.54
C ALA A 73 -1.12 9.28 -21.84
N ARG A 74 -0.76 7.99 -21.77
CA ARG A 74 -0.84 7.11 -22.93
C ARG A 74 -2.33 6.99 -23.22
N THR A 75 -2.79 7.81 -24.15
CA THR A 75 -4.08 7.66 -24.81
C THR A 75 -4.06 6.26 -25.42
N ASN A 76 -4.86 5.36 -24.85
CA ASN A 76 -5.16 4.07 -25.46
C ASN A 76 -6.01 4.36 -26.70
N GLY A 77 -5.34 4.60 -27.82
CA GLY A 77 -5.95 4.61 -29.14
C GLY A 77 -6.36 3.19 -29.52
N TYR A 78 -7.64 2.87 -29.33
CA TYR A 78 -8.29 1.77 -30.04
C TYR A 78 -8.80 2.33 -31.38
N HIS A 79 -8.06 2.06 -32.45
CA HIS A 79 -8.51 2.14 -33.84
C HIS A 79 -8.35 0.74 -34.45
#